data_AF-A0A0K8J613-F1
#
_entry.id   AF-A0A0K8J613-F1
#
_cell.length_a   1.000
_cell.length_b   1.000
_cell.length_c   1.000
_cell.angle_alpha   90.00
_cell.angle_beta   90.00
_cell.angle_gamma   90.00
#
_symmetry.space_group_name_H-M   'P 1'
#
loop_
_entity.id
_entity.type
_entity.pdbx_description
1 polymer ?
#
loop_
_entity_poly.entity_id
_entity_poly.type
_entity_poly.pdbx_seq_one_letter_code
_entity_poly.pdbx_strand_id
1 'polypeptide(L)'
;MDIAERIKDVSVYAKDCSKMTNDGNDIISSAIKQIELINTNSSEVTNAINILAKKSTEIGQITSLINDIAEQTNLLSLNASIEAARAGDAGLGFSVVAVEIRKLAEQSKNATTKIDSLISDVQSEVENAISMTNENNNSVNVGLDVINSAGEIFARILSAINEITRYSNSVSDNVQEIYKNSQNVVSSISETKQASEVISKAAHDVAAASQEGNATLEEINAIAEKLYNMSTVLKNSIQFSSPTNMH
;
A
#
# COMPACT_ATOMS: atom_id res chain seq x y z
N MET A 1 -2.03 9.62 31.58
CA MET A 1 -2.85 10.45 30.69
C MET A 1 -2.23 10.51 29.29
N ASP A 2 -0.92 10.75 29.19
CA ASP A 2 -0.15 10.83 27.94
C ASP A 2 -0.29 9.61 26.99
N ILE A 3 -0.17 8.37 27.48
CA ILE A 3 -0.22 7.18 26.61
C ILE A 3 -1.58 7.00 25.91
N ALA A 4 -2.69 7.25 26.62
CA ALA A 4 -4.03 7.10 26.05
C ALA A 4 -4.32 8.15 24.95
N GLU A 5 -3.81 9.36 25.14
CA GLU A 5 -3.88 10.44 24.14
C GLU A 5 -3.04 10.09 22.91
N ARG A 6 -1.80 9.60 23.10
CA ARG A 6 -0.96 9.14 21.98
C ARG A 6 -1.56 7.98 21.20
N ILE A 7 -2.26 7.04 21.86
CA ILE A 7 -2.96 5.95 21.17
C ILE A 7 -4.12 6.48 20.31
N LYS A 8 -4.84 7.49 20.82
CA LYS A 8 -5.89 8.16 20.05
C LYS A 8 -5.31 8.82 18.80
N ASP A 9 -4.17 9.49 18.90
CA ASP A 9 -3.49 10.09 17.75
C ASP A 9 -3.08 9.03 16.72
N VAL A 10 -2.49 7.90 17.17
CA VAL A 10 -2.15 6.78 16.27
C VAL A 10 -3.38 6.24 15.56
N SER A 11 -4.52 6.11 16.24
CA SER A 11 -5.77 5.67 15.61
C SER A 11 -6.31 6.67 14.58
N VAL A 12 -6.15 7.98 14.83
CA VAL A 12 -6.50 9.02 13.84
C VAL A 12 -5.59 8.92 12.62
N TYR A 13 -4.27 8.85 12.81
CA TYR A 13 -3.32 8.72 11.70
C TYR A 13 -3.51 7.42 10.91
N ALA A 14 -3.81 6.30 11.58
CA ALA A 14 -4.10 5.04 10.92
C ALA A 14 -5.37 5.16 10.05
N LYS A 15 -6.42 5.84 10.55
CA LYS A 15 -7.63 6.09 9.77
C LYS A 15 -7.37 6.97 8.56
N ASP A 16 -6.57 8.02 8.71
CA ASP A 16 -6.19 8.91 7.60
C ASP A 16 -5.36 8.15 6.56
N CYS A 17 -4.38 7.35 7.00
CA CYS A 17 -3.60 6.49 6.09
C CYS A 17 -4.49 5.47 5.38
N SER A 18 -5.47 4.89 6.06
CA SER A 18 -6.43 3.95 5.46
C SER A 18 -7.25 4.63 4.37
N LYS A 19 -7.70 5.87 4.60
CA LYS A 19 -8.38 6.68 3.60
C LYS A 19 -7.47 6.96 2.40
N MET A 20 -6.26 7.47 2.62
CA MET A 20 -5.29 7.75 1.55
C MET A 20 -4.95 6.49 0.72
N THR A 21 -4.89 5.33 1.37
CA THR A 21 -4.63 4.06 0.71
C THR A 21 -5.82 3.60 -0.14
N ASN A 22 -7.05 3.78 0.33
CA ASN A 22 -8.25 3.51 -0.48
C ASN A 22 -8.34 4.46 -1.67
N ASP A 23 -8.14 5.76 -1.46
CA ASP A 23 -8.10 6.75 -2.53
C ASP A 23 -7.01 6.38 -3.56
N GLY A 24 -5.85 5.90 -3.10
CA GLY A 24 -4.77 5.37 -3.95
C GLY A 24 -5.21 4.15 -4.77
N ASN A 25 -5.90 3.18 -4.18
CA ASN A 25 -6.46 2.03 -4.88
C ASN A 25 -7.49 2.43 -5.95
N ASP A 26 -8.33 3.42 -5.68
CA ASP A 26 -9.30 3.93 -6.65
C ASP A 26 -8.60 4.60 -7.85
N ILE A 27 -7.52 5.33 -7.61
CA ILE A 27 -6.67 5.90 -8.66
C ILE A 27 -6.02 4.79 -9.48
N ILE A 28 -5.46 3.75 -8.85
CA ILE A 28 -4.90 2.59 -9.55
C ILE A 28 -5.94 1.90 -10.43
N SER A 29 -7.13 1.63 -9.88
CA SER A 29 -8.25 1.02 -10.63
C SER A 29 -8.66 1.88 -11.83
N SER A 30 -8.70 3.20 -11.66
CA SER A 30 -8.98 4.14 -12.75
C SER A 30 -7.87 4.13 -13.81
N ALA A 31 -6.61 4.03 -13.39
CA ALA A 31 -5.47 3.97 -14.30
C ALA A 31 -5.45 2.67 -15.11
N ILE A 32 -5.80 1.53 -14.51
CA ILE A 32 -5.95 0.24 -15.20
C ILE A 32 -7.01 0.36 -16.31
N LYS A 33 -8.20 0.87 -15.99
CA LYS A 33 -9.26 1.09 -16.98
C LYS A 33 -8.82 2.00 -18.13
N GLN A 34 -8.06 3.05 -17.82
CA GLN A 34 -7.55 3.96 -18.83
C GLN A 34 -6.52 3.28 -19.75
N ILE A 35 -5.68 2.39 -19.21
CA ILE A 35 -4.75 1.57 -20.00
C ILE A 35 -5.50 0.57 -20.89
N GLU A 36 -6.53 -0.10 -20.38
CA GLU A 36 -7.36 -1.01 -21.18
C GLU A 36 -8.01 -0.29 -22.37
N LEU A 37 -8.47 0.95 -22.15
CA LEU A 37 -8.98 1.81 -23.22
C LEU A 37 -7.90 2.18 -24.24
N ILE A 38 -6.68 2.53 -23.78
CA ILE A 38 -5.54 2.80 -24.66
C ILE A 38 -5.21 1.56 -25.51
N ASN A 39 -5.22 0.37 -24.93
CA ASN A 39 -4.95 -0.87 -25.64
C ASN A 39 -6.01 -1.15 -26.71
N THR A 40 -7.29 -0.92 -26.38
CA THR A 40 -8.40 -1.03 -27.34
C THR A 40 -8.23 -0.05 -28.51
N ASN A 41 -7.95 1.23 -28.22
CA ASN A 41 -7.73 2.24 -29.25
C ASN A 41 -6.50 1.92 -30.12
N SER A 42 -5.42 1.41 -29.50
CA SER A 42 -4.20 1.00 -30.22
C SER A 42 -4.47 -0.17 -31.19
N SER A 43 -5.33 -1.11 -30.78
CA SER A 43 -5.80 -2.19 -31.66
C SER A 43 -6.61 -1.66 -32.83
N GLU A 44 -7.47 -0.65 -32.63
CA GLU A 44 -8.23 -0.02 -33.71
C GLU A 44 -7.31 0.72 -34.70
N VAL A 45 -6.31 1.45 -34.20
CA VAL A 45 -5.29 2.11 -35.01
C VAL A 45 -4.51 1.09 -35.84
N THR A 46 -4.09 -0.02 -35.22
CA THR A 46 -3.40 -1.12 -35.92
C THR A 46 -4.25 -1.66 -37.07
N ASN A 47 -5.54 -1.86 -36.83
CA ASN A 47 -6.47 -2.34 -37.87
C ASN A 47 -6.62 -1.32 -39.01
N ALA A 48 -6.75 -0.02 -38.70
CA ALA A 48 -6.84 1.03 -39.70
C ALA A 48 -5.57 1.11 -40.57
N ILE A 49 -4.39 0.96 -39.96
CA ILE A 49 -3.11 0.93 -40.67
C ILE A 49 -3.03 -0.30 -41.58
N ASN A 50 -3.45 -1.48 -41.12
CA ASN A 50 -3.49 -2.69 -41.96
C ASN A 50 -4.44 -2.55 -43.16
N ILE A 51 -5.59 -1.90 -42.98
CA ILE A 51 -6.51 -1.60 -44.08
C ILE A 51 -5.85 -0.64 -45.09
N LEU A 52 -5.12 0.38 -44.60
CA LEU A 52 -4.38 1.30 -45.45
C LEU A 52 -3.27 0.57 -46.22
N ALA A 53 -2.51 -0.32 -45.58
CA ALA A 53 -1.49 -1.16 -46.22
C ALA A 53 -2.06 -1.96 -47.40
N LYS A 54 -3.22 -2.59 -47.18
CA LYS A 54 -3.91 -3.36 -48.22
C LYS A 54 -4.38 -2.47 -49.37
N LYS A 55 -4.97 -1.32 -49.07
CA LYS A 55 -5.42 -0.35 -50.10
C LYS A 55 -4.25 0.20 -50.91
N SER A 56 -3.13 0.54 -50.28
CA SER A 56 -1.93 1.01 -50.98
C SER A 56 -1.39 -0.08 -51.93
N THR A 57 -1.43 -1.34 -51.50
CA THR A 57 -1.05 -2.48 -52.36
C THR A 57 -1.98 -2.62 -53.57
N GLU A 58 -3.30 -2.51 -53.37
CA GLU A 58 -4.27 -2.52 -54.47
C GLU A 58 -4.06 -1.35 -55.45
N ILE A 59 -3.75 -0.14 -54.94
CA ILE A 59 -3.44 1.01 -55.80
C ILE A 59 -2.14 0.78 -56.59
N GLY A 60 -1.11 0.20 -55.97
CA GLY A 60 0.12 -0.19 -56.68
C GLY A 60 -0.14 -1.15 -57.84
N GLN A 61 -1.00 -2.16 -57.63
CA GLN A 61 -1.39 -3.10 -58.70
C GLN A 61 -2.14 -2.39 -59.85
N ILE A 62 -3.05 -1.47 -59.54
CA ILE A 62 -3.77 -0.68 -60.54
C ILE A 62 -2.81 0.23 -61.31
N THR A 63 -1.86 0.86 -60.62
CA THR A 63 -0.89 1.79 -61.22
C THR A 63 0.05 1.05 -62.17
N SER A 64 0.51 -0.16 -61.79
CA SER A 64 1.26 -1.05 -62.67
C SER A 64 0.47 -1.42 -63.93
N LEU A 65 -0.81 -1.76 -63.80
CA LEU A 65 -1.67 -2.07 -64.96
C LEU A 65 -1.82 -0.86 -65.90
N ILE A 66 -1.98 0.35 -65.36
CA ILE A 66 -2.08 1.57 -66.18
C ILE A 66 -0.75 1.84 -66.90
N ASN A 67 0.39 1.61 -66.24
CA ASN A 67 1.70 1.72 -66.85
C ASN A 67 1.87 0.74 -68.03
N ASP A 68 1.43 -0.52 -67.88
CA ASP A 68 1.43 -1.52 -68.94
C ASP A 68 0.52 -1.10 -70.12
N ILE A 69 -0.66 -0.56 -69.85
CA ILE A 69 -1.57 -0.03 -70.87
C ILE A 69 -0.96 1.16 -71.60
N ALA A 70 -0.30 2.07 -70.88
CA ALA A 70 0.39 3.22 -71.46
C ALA A 70 1.53 2.77 -72.38
N GLU A 71 2.31 1.76 -71.97
CA GLU A 71 3.39 1.19 -72.78
C GLU A 71 2.86 0.50 -74.05
N GLN A 72 1.78 -0.28 -73.94
CA GLN A 72 1.11 -0.88 -75.10
C GLN A 72 0.54 0.19 -76.04
N THR A 73 -0.08 1.25 -75.52
CA THR A 73 -0.64 2.36 -76.31
C THR A 73 0.47 3.13 -77.03
N ASN A 74 1.62 3.31 -76.38
CA ASN A 74 2.81 3.92 -76.98
C ASN A 74 3.35 3.06 -78.14
N LEU A 75 3.42 1.74 -77.98
CA LEU A 75 3.79 0.82 -79.07
C LEU A 75 2.77 0.81 -80.21
N LEU A 76 1.47 0.83 -79.90
CA LEU A 76 0.41 0.82 -80.90
C LEU A 76 0.40 2.10 -81.74
N SER A 77 0.55 3.25 -81.08
CA SER A 77 0.64 4.55 -81.74
C SER A 77 1.91 4.71 -82.57
N LEU A 78 3.05 4.16 -82.12
CA LEU A 78 4.26 4.09 -82.92
C LEU A 78 4.04 3.31 -84.23
N ASN A 79 3.41 2.13 -84.15
CA ASN A 79 3.07 1.34 -85.34
C ASN A 79 2.11 2.09 -86.26
N ALA A 80 1.12 2.80 -85.70
CA ALA A 80 0.20 3.62 -86.48
C ALA A 80 0.89 4.81 -87.17
N SER A 81 1.84 5.48 -86.51
CA SER A 81 2.66 6.54 -87.13
C SER A 81 3.51 6.00 -88.28
N ILE A 82 4.09 4.80 -88.14
CA ILE A 82 4.87 4.15 -89.20
C ILE A 82 3.98 3.84 -90.40
N GLU A 83 2.80 3.25 -90.18
CA GLU A 83 1.90 2.89 -91.29
C GLU A 83 1.27 4.12 -91.95
N ALA A 84 0.99 5.18 -91.19
CA ALA A 84 0.56 6.47 -91.72
C ALA A 84 1.63 7.11 -92.62
N ALA A 85 2.90 7.06 -92.24
CA ALA A 85 4.01 7.51 -93.08
C ALA A 85 4.12 6.68 -94.37
N ARG A 86 3.80 5.38 -94.29
CA ARG A 86 3.83 4.44 -95.41
C ARG A 86 2.72 4.69 -96.44
N ALA A 87 1.57 5.19 -95.99
CA ALA A 87 0.44 5.57 -96.84
C ALA A 87 0.64 6.91 -97.59
N GLY A 88 1.74 7.64 -97.36
CA GLY A 88 2.06 8.89 -98.04
C GLY A 88 1.04 10.00 -97.74
N ASP A 89 0.62 10.74 -98.77
CA ASP A 89 -0.28 11.90 -98.61
C ASP A 89 -1.64 11.54 -98.00
N ALA A 90 -2.15 10.33 -98.23
CA ALA A 90 -3.41 9.85 -97.65
C ALA A 90 -3.31 9.60 -96.13
N GLY A 91 -2.10 9.42 -95.60
CA GLY A 91 -1.84 9.12 -94.19
C GLY A 91 -1.54 10.33 -93.31
N LEU A 92 -1.39 11.54 -93.88
CA LEU A 92 -0.97 12.74 -93.14
C LEU A 92 -1.85 13.04 -91.93
N GLY A 93 -3.18 12.95 -92.07
CA GLY A 93 -4.12 13.15 -90.95
C GLY A 93 -4.00 12.08 -89.86
N PHE A 94 -3.82 10.82 -90.24
CA PHE A 94 -3.60 9.71 -89.30
C PHE A 94 -2.26 9.82 -88.58
N SER A 95 -1.22 10.31 -89.24
CA SER A 95 0.11 10.51 -88.65
C SER A 95 0.06 11.51 -87.50
N VAL A 96 -0.69 12.61 -87.64
CA VAL A 96 -0.85 13.62 -86.59
C VAL A 96 -1.55 13.03 -85.36
N VAL A 97 -2.63 12.27 -85.58
CA VAL A 97 -3.36 11.59 -84.49
C VAL A 97 -2.48 10.57 -83.77
N ALA A 98 -1.71 9.77 -84.51
CA ALA A 98 -0.82 8.77 -83.92
C ALA A 98 0.28 9.41 -83.05
N VAL A 99 0.86 10.54 -83.48
CA VAL A 99 1.85 11.28 -82.66
C VAL A 99 1.22 11.84 -81.37
N GLU A 100 -0.01 12.35 -81.42
CA GLU A 100 -0.69 12.86 -80.24
C GLU A 100 -1.05 11.73 -79.25
N ILE A 101 -1.51 10.58 -79.74
CA ILE A 101 -1.74 9.38 -78.91
C ILE A 101 -0.43 8.94 -78.24
N ARG A 102 0.68 8.93 -78.99
CA ARG A 102 2.00 8.56 -78.46
C ARG A 102 2.40 9.49 -77.30
N LYS A 103 2.22 10.79 -77.48
CA LYS A 103 2.51 11.81 -76.46
C LYS A 103 1.66 11.63 -75.21
N LEU A 104 0.35 11.35 -75.36
CA LEU A 104 -0.55 11.06 -74.24
C LEU A 104 -0.15 9.78 -73.50
N ALA A 105 0.27 8.74 -74.22
CA ALA A 105 0.75 7.49 -73.64
C ALA A 105 2.03 7.71 -72.81
N GLU A 106 2.99 8.49 -73.32
CA GLU A 106 4.22 8.84 -72.58
C GLU A 106 3.94 9.72 -71.35
N GLN A 107 2.99 10.66 -71.44
CA GLN A 107 2.51 11.43 -70.28
C GLN A 107 1.85 10.52 -69.23
N SER A 108 1.05 9.54 -69.65
CA SER A 108 0.42 8.57 -68.77
C SER A 108 1.45 7.67 -68.06
N LYS A 109 2.50 7.23 -68.77
CA LYS A 109 3.64 6.50 -68.20
C LYS A 109 4.40 7.31 -67.15
N ASN A 110 4.67 8.59 -67.43
CA ASN A 110 5.33 9.47 -66.47
C ASN A 110 4.48 9.73 -65.22
N ALA A 111 3.15 9.88 -65.39
CA ALA A 111 2.23 10.08 -64.29
C ALA A 111 2.14 8.83 -63.39
N THR A 112 2.03 7.63 -63.99
CA THR A 112 1.99 6.36 -63.24
C THR A 112 3.29 6.10 -62.49
N THR A 113 4.45 6.37 -63.10
CA THR A 113 5.75 6.26 -62.41
C THR A 113 5.81 7.15 -61.15
N LYS A 114 5.24 8.36 -61.22
CA LYS A 114 5.17 9.27 -60.08
C LYS A 114 4.19 8.78 -59.00
N ILE A 115 3.08 8.16 -59.40
CA ILE A 115 2.13 7.53 -58.48
C ILE A 115 2.79 6.32 -57.78
N ASP A 116 3.53 5.48 -58.51
CA ASP A 116 4.25 4.33 -57.93
C ASP A 116 5.23 4.77 -56.84
N SER A 117 6.00 5.85 -57.07
CA SER A 117 6.88 6.42 -56.05
C SER A 117 6.11 6.83 -54.80
N LEU A 118 4.98 7.52 -54.96
CA LEU A 118 4.15 7.94 -53.83
C LEU A 118 3.56 6.74 -53.07
N ILE A 119 3.16 5.68 -53.78
CA ILE A 119 2.65 4.46 -53.16
C ILE A 119 3.74 3.73 -52.39
N SER A 120 4.96 3.66 -52.93
CA SER A 120 6.11 3.09 -52.22
C SER A 120 6.43 3.86 -50.94
N ASP A 121 6.39 5.20 -50.99
CA ASP A 121 6.61 6.05 -49.81
C ASP A 121 5.51 5.80 -48.76
N VAL A 122 4.24 5.74 -49.18
CA VAL A 122 3.11 5.44 -48.29
C VAL A 122 3.24 4.05 -47.67
N GLN A 123 3.67 3.03 -48.42
CA GLN A 123 3.89 1.69 -47.90
C GLN A 123 4.99 1.67 -46.83
N SER A 124 6.11 2.36 -47.07
CA SER A 124 7.19 2.51 -46.09
C SER A 124 6.72 3.18 -44.80
N GLU A 125 5.96 4.28 -44.91
CA GLU A 125 5.40 4.97 -43.73
C GLU A 125 4.38 4.10 -42.97
N VAL A 126 3.61 3.29 -43.68
CA VAL A 126 2.68 2.31 -43.08
C VAL A 126 3.45 1.25 -42.29
N GLU A 127 4.52 0.67 -42.84
CA GLU A 127 5.36 -0.30 -42.13
C GLU A 127 5.99 0.30 -40.88
N ASN A 128 6.49 1.54 -40.98
CA ASN A 128 7.01 2.27 -39.83
C ASN A 128 5.93 2.48 -38.74
N ALA A 129 4.72 2.90 -39.14
CA ALA A 129 3.61 3.08 -38.22
C ALA A 129 3.21 1.78 -37.51
N ILE A 130 3.25 0.62 -38.19
CA ILE A 130 3.03 -0.70 -37.57
C ILE A 130 4.11 -0.97 -36.51
N SER A 131 5.39 -0.74 -36.83
CA SER A 131 6.49 -0.95 -35.89
C SER A 131 6.33 -0.09 -34.63
N MET A 132 6.07 1.21 -34.79
CA MET A 132 5.83 2.13 -33.68
C MET A 132 4.62 1.71 -32.83
N THR A 133 3.55 1.23 -33.46
CA THR A 133 2.35 0.76 -32.74
C THR A 133 2.63 -0.49 -31.92
N ASN A 134 3.45 -1.42 -32.44
CA ASN A 134 3.87 -2.61 -31.69
C ASN A 134 4.75 -2.25 -30.47
N GLU A 135 5.70 -1.34 -30.64
CA GLU A 135 6.52 -0.83 -29.52
C GLU A 135 5.66 -0.13 -28.46
N ASN A 136 4.66 0.64 -28.88
CA ASN A 136 3.70 1.28 -27.99
C ASN A 136 2.89 0.23 -27.20
N ASN A 137 2.38 -0.81 -27.86
CA ASN A 137 1.66 -1.90 -27.20
C ASN A 137 2.53 -2.60 -26.14
N ASN A 138 3.81 -2.83 -26.44
CA ASN A 138 4.74 -3.41 -25.46
C ASN A 138 4.94 -2.48 -24.26
N SER A 139 5.12 -1.18 -24.50
CA SER A 139 5.27 -0.17 -23.45
C SER A 139 4.04 -0.06 -22.56
N VAL A 140 2.84 -0.15 -23.16
CA VAL A 140 1.56 -0.18 -22.44
C VAL A 140 1.44 -1.41 -21.54
N ASN A 141 1.83 -2.59 -22.04
CA ASN A 141 1.82 -3.83 -21.22
C ASN A 141 2.77 -3.74 -20.03
N VAL A 142 4.00 -3.24 -20.23
CA VAL A 142 4.94 -3.00 -19.13
C VAL A 142 4.37 -2.00 -18.13
N GLY A 143 3.71 -0.95 -18.61
CA GLY A 143 3.01 0.02 -17.75
C GLY A 143 1.90 -0.63 -16.91
N LEU A 144 1.13 -1.54 -17.50
CA LEU A 144 0.08 -2.29 -16.81
C LEU A 144 0.65 -3.13 -15.65
N ASP A 145 1.78 -3.83 -15.88
CA ASP A 145 2.45 -4.63 -14.86
C ASP A 145 2.93 -3.78 -13.67
N VAL A 146 3.47 -2.59 -13.95
CA VAL A 146 3.90 -1.64 -12.92
C VAL A 146 2.71 -1.14 -12.10
N ILE A 147 1.59 -0.81 -12.74
CA ILE A 147 0.39 -0.34 -12.07
C ILE A 147 -0.25 -1.44 -11.21
N ASN A 148 -0.30 -2.67 -11.72
CA ASN A 148 -0.76 -3.83 -10.94
C ASN A 148 0.10 -4.05 -9.70
N SER A 149 1.43 -3.97 -9.85
CA SER A 149 2.37 -4.07 -8.73
C SER A 149 2.15 -2.96 -7.69
N ALA A 150 1.85 -1.73 -8.14
CA ALA A 150 1.51 -0.64 -7.24
C ALA A 150 0.18 -0.91 -6.49
N GLY A 151 -0.82 -1.46 -7.16
CA GLY A 151 -2.08 -1.89 -6.54
C GLY A 151 -1.87 -2.94 -5.44
N GLU A 152 -1.02 -3.94 -5.69
CA GLU A 152 -0.66 -4.94 -4.67
C GLU A 152 0.03 -4.31 -3.45
N ILE A 153 0.91 -3.33 -3.68
CA ILE A 153 1.58 -2.60 -2.59
C ILE A 153 0.55 -1.83 -1.76
N PHE A 154 -0.39 -1.11 -2.37
CA PHE A 154 -1.45 -0.41 -1.63
C PHE A 154 -2.34 -1.38 -0.85
N ALA A 155 -2.69 -2.54 -1.42
CA ALA A 155 -3.44 -3.57 -0.69
C ALA A 155 -2.67 -4.07 0.56
N ARG A 156 -1.35 -4.27 0.45
CA ARG A 156 -0.49 -4.65 1.58
C ARG A 156 -0.40 -3.53 2.62
N ILE A 157 -0.29 -2.27 2.20
CA ILE A 157 -0.31 -1.12 3.10
C ILE A 157 -1.62 -1.04 3.88
N LEU A 158 -2.76 -1.25 3.20
CA LEU A 158 -4.07 -1.26 3.86
C LEU A 158 -4.18 -2.35 4.92
N SER A 159 -3.68 -3.55 4.62
CA SER A 159 -3.60 -4.65 5.58
C SER A 159 -2.74 -4.30 6.80
N ALA A 160 -1.57 -3.69 6.59
CA ALA A 160 -0.69 -3.24 7.68
C ALA A 160 -1.36 -2.17 8.56
N ILE A 161 -2.09 -1.22 7.97
CA ILE A 161 -2.84 -0.18 8.70
C ILE A 161 -3.96 -0.78 9.55
N ASN A 162 -4.65 -1.80 9.04
CA ASN A 162 -5.67 -2.52 9.81
C ASN A 162 -5.07 -3.25 11.02
N GLU A 163 -3.90 -3.87 10.87
CA GLU A 163 -3.18 -4.48 11.99
C GLU A 163 -2.71 -3.44 13.01
N ILE A 164 -2.19 -2.28 12.57
CA ILE A 164 -1.84 -1.17 13.47
C ILE A 164 -3.06 -0.71 14.27
N THR A 165 -4.22 -0.58 13.61
CA THR A 165 -5.47 -0.20 14.29
C THR A 165 -5.87 -1.24 15.34
N ARG A 166 -5.75 -2.54 15.03
CA ARG A 166 -6.02 -3.62 16.00
C ARG A 166 -5.08 -3.55 17.21
N TYR A 167 -3.78 -3.36 16.97
CA TYR A 167 -2.81 -3.23 18.05
C TYR A 167 -3.05 -1.98 18.91
N SER A 168 -3.34 -0.83 18.31
CA SER A 168 -3.67 0.40 19.05
C SER A 168 -4.86 0.22 19.98
N ASN A 169 -5.91 -0.48 19.53
CA ASN A 169 -7.06 -0.80 20.39
C ASN A 169 -6.66 -1.71 21.55
N SER A 170 -5.89 -2.77 21.29
CA SER A 170 -5.41 -3.67 22.34
C SER A 170 -4.52 -2.96 23.37
N VAL A 171 -3.65 -2.04 22.93
CA VAL A 171 -2.84 -1.23 23.86
C VAL A 171 -3.73 -0.29 24.67
N SER A 172 -4.78 0.30 24.06
CA SER A 172 -5.75 1.13 24.78
C SER A 172 -6.41 0.35 25.92
N ASP A 173 -6.86 -0.87 25.65
CA ASP A 173 -7.51 -1.74 26.64
C ASP A 173 -6.55 -2.09 27.79
N ASN A 174 -5.31 -2.47 27.47
CA ASN A 174 -4.28 -2.76 28.47
C ASN A 174 -3.97 -1.54 29.35
N VAL A 175 -3.93 -0.33 28.77
CA VAL A 175 -3.70 0.91 29.54
C VAL A 175 -4.86 1.20 30.50
N GLN A 176 -6.10 0.93 30.10
CA GLN A 176 -7.25 1.05 30.99
C GLN A 176 -7.17 0.04 32.15
N GLU A 177 -6.77 -1.20 31.87
CA GLU A 177 -6.58 -2.23 32.90
C GLU A 177 -5.47 -1.84 33.89
N ILE A 178 -4.33 -1.34 33.41
CA ILE A 178 -3.23 -0.84 34.25
C ILE A 178 -3.73 0.29 35.16
N TYR A 179 -4.53 1.22 34.64
CA TYR A 179 -5.09 2.31 35.43
C TYR A 179 -5.98 1.79 36.57
N LYS A 180 -6.86 0.82 36.28
CA LYS A 180 -7.70 0.16 37.28
C LYS A 180 -6.85 -0.57 38.35
N ASN A 181 -5.84 -1.32 37.92
CA ASN A 181 -4.95 -2.03 38.84
C ASN A 181 -4.14 -1.07 39.71
N SER A 182 -3.70 0.05 39.15
CA SER A 182 -3.02 1.11 39.92
C SER A 182 -3.93 1.70 41.00
N GLN A 183 -5.22 1.90 40.73
CA GLN A 183 -6.17 2.36 41.75
C GLN A 183 -6.35 1.33 42.87
N ASN A 184 -6.43 0.05 42.53
CA ASN A 184 -6.51 -1.02 43.53
C ASN A 184 -5.26 -1.04 44.44
N VAL A 185 -4.06 -0.91 43.86
CA VAL A 185 -2.81 -0.83 44.63
C VAL A 185 -2.81 0.36 45.59
N VAL A 186 -3.26 1.53 45.14
CA VAL A 186 -3.39 2.71 46.01
C VAL A 186 -4.35 2.44 47.18
N SER A 187 -5.49 1.77 46.93
CA SER A 187 -6.42 1.36 47.99
C SER A 187 -5.75 0.42 49.00
N SER A 188 -5.08 -0.63 48.53
CA SER A 188 -4.40 -1.60 49.40
C SER A 188 -3.28 -0.98 50.22
N ILE A 189 -2.55 0.01 49.67
CA ILE A 189 -1.56 0.78 50.42
C ILE A 189 -2.23 1.59 51.54
N SER A 190 -3.39 2.20 51.27
CA SER A 190 -4.15 2.94 52.27
C SER A 190 -4.65 2.03 53.40
N GLU A 191 -5.16 0.85 53.06
CA GLU A 191 -5.59 -0.17 54.03
C GLU A 191 -4.40 -0.67 54.88
N THR A 192 -3.25 -0.92 54.25
CA THR A 192 -2.02 -1.34 54.95
C THR A 192 -1.54 -0.25 55.92
N LYS A 193 -1.61 1.01 55.51
CA LYS A 193 -1.31 2.15 56.38
C LYS A 193 -2.22 2.16 57.61
N GLN A 194 -3.53 2.02 57.41
CA GLN A 194 -4.50 1.99 58.52
C GLN A 194 -4.25 0.81 59.47
N ALA A 195 -3.99 -0.38 58.93
CA ALA A 195 -3.64 -1.55 59.74
C ALA A 195 -2.36 -1.32 60.56
N SER A 196 -1.36 -0.68 59.96
CA SER A 196 -0.10 -0.34 60.64
C SER A 196 -0.31 0.66 61.79
N GLU A 197 -1.18 1.65 61.61
CA GLU A 197 -1.55 2.61 62.67
C GLU A 197 -2.25 1.90 63.85
N VAL A 198 -3.16 0.97 63.56
CA VAL A 198 -3.83 0.14 64.59
C VAL A 198 -2.83 -0.73 65.35
N ILE A 199 -1.92 -1.39 64.64
CA ILE A 199 -0.86 -2.22 65.26
C ILE A 199 0.05 -1.37 66.14
N SER A 200 0.45 -0.19 65.66
CA SER A 200 1.30 0.72 66.44
C SER A 200 0.61 1.16 67.75
N LYS A 201 -0.69 1.45 67.70
CA LYS A 201 -1.47 1.78 68.89
C LYS A 201 -1.54 0.59 69.85
N ALA A 202 -1.86 -0.60 69.34
CA ALA A 202 -1.93 -1.81 70.15
C ALA A 202 -0.58 -2.14 70.81
N ALA A 203 0.54 -1.95 70.11
CA ALA A 203 1.87 -2.12 70.67
C ALA A 203 2.16 -1.14 71.82
N HIS A 204 1.72 0.12 71.69
CA HIS A 204 1.81 1.11 72.76
C HIS A 204 0.97 0.72 73.98
N ASP A 205 -0.26 0.25 73.76
CA ASP A 205 -1.16 -0.21 74.84
C ASP A 205 -0.57 -1.44 75.56
N VAL A 206 0.01 -2.39 74.83
CA VAL A 206 0.70 -3.57 75.42
C VAL A 206 1.94 -3.17 76.22
N ALA A 207 2.73 -2.20 75.72
CA ALA A 207 3.89 -1.70 76.44
C ALA A 207 3.49 -1.03 77.77
N ALA A 208 2.43 -0.21 77.75
CA ALA A 208 1.88 0.41 78.95
C ALA A 208 1.38 -0.64 79.96
N ALA A 209 0.62 -1.63 79.51
CA ALA A 209 0.14 -2.72 80.35
C ALA A 209 1.30 -3.56 80.94
N SER A 210 2.38 -3.77 80.19
CA SER A 210 3.57 -4.46 80.69
C SER A 210 4.30 -3.65 81.77
N GLN A 211 4.36 -2.31 81.65
CA GLN A 211 4.93 -1.46 82.69
C GLN A 211 4.11 -1.49 83.98
N GLU A 212 2.79 -1.40 83.87
CA GLU A 212 1.88 -1.54 85.02
C GLU A 212 2.02 -2.92 85.68
N GLY A 213 2.07 -3.98 84.85
CA GLY A 213 2.34 -5.34 85.30
C GLY A 213 3.67 -5.46 86.06
N ASN A 214 4.74 -4.84 85.58
CA ASN A 214 6.03 -4.86 86.28
C ASN A 214 5.96 -4.13 87.64
N ALA A 215 5.29 -2.97 87.70
CA ALA A 215 5.10 -2.24 88.94
C ALA A 215 4.32 -3.06 89.98
N THR A 216 3.23 -3.72 89.58
CA THR A 216 2.48 -4.60 90.49
C THR A 216 3.30 -5.81 90.96
N LEU A 217 4.18 -6.36 90.13
CA LEU A 217 5.11 -7.42 90.54
C LEU A 217 6.14 -6.93 91.57
N GLU A 218 6.65 -5.71 91.42
CA GLU A 218 7.52 -5.08 92.42
C GLU A 218 6.79 -4.92 93.77
N GLU A 219 5.54 -4.47 93.76
CA GLU A 219 4.71 -4.40 94.98
C GLU A 219 4.48 -5.77 95.61
N ILE A 220 4.15 -6.79 94.81
CA ILE A 220 3.97 -8.16 95.29
C ILE A 220 5.26 -8.69 95.94
N ASN A 221 6.42 -8.47 95.31
CA ASN A 221 7.71 -8.87 95.88
C ASN A 221 7.98 -8.18 97.22
N ALA A 222 7.72 -6.87 97.33
CA ALA A 222 7.86 -6.15 98.58
C ALA A 222 6.91 -6.67 99.69
N ILE A 223 5.67 -7.01 99.33
CA ILE A 223 4.70 -7.63 100.26
C ILE A 223 5.16 -9.02 100.68
N ALA A 224 5.64 -9.84 99.75
CA ALA A 224 6.16 -11.18 100.03
C ALA A 224 7.38 -11.13 100.98
N GLU A 225 8.30 -10.20 100.76
CA GLU A 225 9.45 -9.97 101.65
C GLU A 225 8.99 -9.54 103.06
N LYS A 226 8.01 -8.63 103.15
CA LYS A 226 7.42 -8.22 104.42
C LYS A 226 6.75 -9.40 105.14
N LEU A 227 5.98 -10.23 104.44
CA LEU A 227 5.37 -11.45 104.97
C LEU A 227 6.42 -12.45 105.46
N TYR A 228 7.50 -12.65 104.69
CA TYR A 228 8.61 -13.52 105.07
C TYR A 228 9.27 -13.05 106.38
N ASN A 229 9.54 -11.74 106.48
CA ASN A 229 10.08 -11.13 107.69
C ASN A 229 9.14 -11.32 108.89
N MET A 230 7.83 -11.08 108.71
CA MET A 230 6.83 -11.29 109.75
C MET A 230 6.76 -12.76 110.20
N SER A 231 6.79 -13.70 109.26
CA SER A 231 6.80 -15.14 109.56
C SER A 231 8.06 -15.55 110.33
N THR A 232 9.22 -15.01 109.96
CA THR A 232 10.48 -15.24 110.65
C THR A 232 10.46 -14.70 112.08
N VAL A 233 9.94 -13.48 112.28
CA VAL A 233 9.73 -12.90 113.62
C VAL A 233 8.79 -13.77 114.46
N LEU A 234 7.69 -14.24 113.89
CA LEU A 234 6.75 -15.11 114.57
C LEU A 234 7.40 -16.45 114.96
N LYS A 235 8.12 -17.10 114.05
CA LYS A 235 8.86 -18.33 114.30
C LYS A 235 9.86 -18.15 115.45
N ASN A 236 10.65 -17.08 115.44
CA ASN A 236 11.61 -16.79 116.50
C ASN A 236 10.91 -16.57 117.85
N SER A 237 9.76 -15.88 117.85
CA SER A 237 8.92 -15.68 119.05
C SER A 237 8.41 -17.00 119.65
N ILE A 238 7.99 -17.95 118.79
CA ILE A 238 7.54 -19.29 119.21
C ILE A 238 8.71 -20.15 119.73
N GLN A 239 9.88 -20.03 119.12
CA GLN A 239 11.10 -20.71 119.59
C GLN A 239 11.56 -20.19 120.96
N PHE A 240 11.36 -18.90 121.25
CA PHE A 240 11.63 -18.30 122.56
C PHE A 240 10.62 -18.71 123.64
N SER A 241 9.45 -19.21 123.25
CA SER A 241 8.36 -19.64 124.15
C SER A 241 8.25 -21.16 124.31
N SER A 242 9.16 -21.96 123.73
CA SER A 242 9.36 -23.36 124.12
C SER A 242 10.33 -23.44 125.31
N PRO A 243 9.90 -23.86 126.51
CA PRO A 243 10.80 -24.06 127.63
C PRO A 243 11.64 -25.32 127.40
N THR A 244 12.94 -25.20 127.67
CA THR A 244 13.74 -26.28 128.20
C THR A 244 13.07 -26.81 129.46
N ASN A 245 12.23 -27.85 129.35
CA ASN A 245 11.98 -28.76 130.45
C ASN A 245 12.66 -30.09 130.11
N MET A 246 13.88 -30.20 130.63
CA MET A 246 14.59 -31.45 130.84
C MET A 246 14.10 -31.98 132.20
N HIS A 247 13.25 -33.01 132.18
CA HIS A 247 13.10 -34.11 133.16
C HIS A 247 11.77 -34.86 132.97
#